data_AF-A0A068QZH7-F1
#
_entry.id   AF-A0A068QZH7-F1
#
_cell.length_a   1.000
_cell.length_b   1.000
_cell.length_c   1.000
_cell.angle_alpha   90.00
_cell.angle_beta   90.00
_cell.angle_gamma   90.00
#
_symmetry.space_group_name_H-M   'P 1'
#
loop_
_entity.id
_entity.type
_entity.pdbx_description
1 polymer ?
#
loop_
_entity_poly.entity_id
_entity_poly.type
_entity_poly.pdbx_seq_one_letter_code
_entity_poly.pdbx_strand_id
1 'polypeptide(L)'
;MPTSEFTANLKKVGQTICIMLLSSLILIWLNQGSLDNFWQQKYHRNSPWVSLKGETWWDLGDNLHQGAIAAGETFMAYAQGKYQDNALSANHNDNHWKVFPPEFQVGLRFLQGYLYPVENLSVTFPELLNKETKLIPPPLLANQPAKNPIAEIIQKAQVNLRRKDKVLFAGDSMMQGIAPYLKRRLSQEYGITSINLSKQSTGLSYPGFFDWPKTISDTLSTYPDIKLVMIFLGPNDPWDMPSGRGGAYVKFASEHWETLYRQRIETILTAARQHKVDVIWVGPPNMRQKTLSTNMVYLNELYQTEVEKMGEIFVAVNDMFKYQSNHYSDYLGDGSSPLKLRSGDGIHFTPRGQQTIADYLFSLITLIQEPVKEDATT
;
A
#
# COMPACT_ATOMS: atom_id res chain seq x y z
N MET A 1 16.82 -25.09 -56.17
CA MET A 1 15.65 -24.55 -55.43
C MET A 1 15.91 -24.74 -53.94
N PRO A 2 16.02 -23.68 -53.13
CA PRO A 2 16.21 -23.82 -51.69
C PRO A 2 14.84 -23.88 -51.00
N THR A 3 14.35 -25.09 -50.70
CA THR A 3 13.03 -25.29 -50.06
C THR A 3 13.12 -25.91 -48.66
N SER A 4 14.30 -26.34 -48.20
CA SER A 4 14.46 -27.01 -46.90
C SER A 4 14.45 -26.07 -45.69
N GLU A 5 14.86 -24.82 -45.87
CA GLU A 5 14.91 -23.81 -44.79
C GLU A 5 13.53 -23.19 -44.51
N PHE A 6 12.65 -23.10 -45.50
CA PHE A 6 11.39 -22.36 -45.38
C PHE A 6 10.44 -22.98 -44.35
N THR A 7 10.22 -24.29 -44.40
CA THR A 7 9.30 -24.98 -43.48
C THR A 7 9.83 -24.98 -42.04
N ALA A 8 11.13 -25.16 -41.86
CA ALA A 8 11.77 -25.10 -40.54
C ALA A 8 11.70 -23.69 -39.95
N ASN A 9 11.95 -22.66 -40.76
CA ASN A 9 11.85 -21.27 -40.34
C ASN A 9 10.40 -20.86 -40.07
N LEU A 10 9.43 -21.30 -40.87
CA LEU A 10 8.01 -21.05 -40.63
C LEU A 10 7.53 -21.68 -39.31
N LYS A 11 7.98 -22.90 -38.99
CA LYS A 11 7.69 -23.54 -37.69
C LYS A 11 8.28 -22.74 -36.52
N LYS A 12 9.55 -22.30 -36.63
CA LYS A 12 10.19 -21.47 -35.60
C LYS A 12 9.46 -20.14 -35.41
N VAL A 13 9.08 -19.47 -36.50
CA VAL A 13 8.31 -18.23 -36.46
C VAL A 13 6.96 -18.45 -35.78
N GLY A 14 6.23 -19.51 -36.15
CA GLY A 14 4.97 -19.88 -35.51
C GLY A 14 5.11 -20.18 -34.01
N GLN A 15 6.18 -20.89 -33.61
CA GLN A 15 6.50 -21.13 -32.21
C GLN A 15 6.77 -19.82 -31.45
N THR A 16 7.59 -18.93 -32.01
CA THR A 16 7.89 -17.62 -31.40
C THR A 16 6.63 -16.78 -31.24
N ILE A 17 5.77 -16.71 -32.26
CA ILE A 17 4.49 -15.99 -32.19
C ILE A 17 3.59 -16.59 -31.10
N CYS A 18 3.50 -17.91 -31.03
CA CYS A 18 2.69 -18.60 -30.01
C CYS A 18 3.20 -18.28 -28.60
N ILE A 19 4.52 -18.33 -28.38
CA ILE A 19 5.14 -17.99 -27.09
C ILE A 19 4.87 -16.53 -26.74
N MET A 20 5.01 -15.60 -27.68
CA MET A 20 4.73 -14.18 -27.45
C MET A 20 3.26 -13.97 -27.07
N LEU A 21 2.32 -14.55 -27.81
CA LEU A 21 0.89 -14.43 -27.53
C LEU A 21 0.52 -15.01 -26.16
N LEU A 22 0.99 -16.22 -25.86
CA LEU A 22 0.74 -16.87 -24.58
C LEU A 22 1.32 -16.04 -23.42
N SER A 23 2.54 -15.54 -23.57
CA SER A 23 3.18 -14.70 -22.55
C SER A 23 2.42 -13.40 -22.32
N SER A 24 1.96 -12.74 -23.39
CA SER A 24 1.13 -11.55 -23.28
C SER A 24 -0.20 -11.82 -22.57
N LEU A 25 -0.87 -12.94 -22.87
CA LEU A 25 -2.11 -13.33 -22.19
C LEU A 25 -1.88 -13.59 -20.70
N ILE A 26 -0.80 -14.29 -20.34
CA ILE A 26 -0.43 -14.52 -18.95
C ILE A 26 -0.14 -13.20 -18.24
N LEU A 27 0.59 -12.27 -18.87
CA LEU A 27 0.88 -10.96 -18.28
C LEU A 27 -0.39 -10.14 -18.06
N ILE A 28 -1.33 -10.16 -19.01
CA ILE A 28 -2.64 -9.50 -18.86
C ILE A 28 -3.41 -10.10 -17.70
N TRP A 29 -3.44 -11.43 -17.61
CA TRP A 29 -4.13 -12.16 -16.55
C TRP A 29 -3.51 -11.89 -15.16
N LEU A 30 -2.18 -11.88 -15.05
CA LEU A 30 -1.48 -11.55 -13.81
C LEU A 30 -1.66 -10.08 -13.39
N ASN A 31 -1.69 -9.15 -14.35
CA ASN A 31 -1.74 -7.71 -14.10
C ASN A 31 -3.13 -7.11 -14.33
N GLN A 32 -4.18 -7.93 -14.30
CA GLN A 32 -5.55 -7.54 -14.64
C GLN A 32 -6.09 -6.39 -13.78
N GLY A 33 -5.74 -6.32 -12.50
CA GLY A 33 -6.16 -5.25 -11.60
C GLY A 33 -5.56 -3.90 -12.00
N SER A 34 -4.25 -3.85 -12.19
CA SER A 34 -3.53 -2.67 -12.65
C SER A 34 -4.02 -2.21 -14.04
N LEU A 35 -4.28 -3.17 -14.93
CA LEU A 35 -4.77 -2.88 -16.28
C LEU A 35 -6.21 -2.34 -16.26
N ASP A 36 -7.06 -2.86 -15.38
CA ASP A 36 -8.42 -2.34 -15.19
C ASP A 36 -8.42 -0.90 -14.67
N ASN A 37 -7.58 -0.60 -13.68
CA ASN A 37 -7.43 0.76 -13.17
C ASN A 37 -6.94 1.71 -14.27
N PHE A 38 -5.88 1.32 -14.99
CA PHE A 38 -5.39 2.09 -16.14
C PHE A 38 -6.48 2.32 -17.20
N TRP A 39 -7.28 1.29 -17.50
CA TRP A 39 -8.34 1.42 -18.49
C TRP A 39 -9.42 2.42 -18.07
N GLN A 40 -9.85 2.36 -16.80
CA GLN A 40 -10.82 3.31 -16.26
C GLN A 40 -10.26 4.74 -16.26
N GLN A 41 -8.99 4.91 -15.88
CA GLN A 41 -8.30 6.19 -15.89
C GLN A 41 -8.14 6.77 -17.29
N LYS A 42 -7.79 5.93 -18.28
CA LYS A 42 -7.48 6.38 -19.64
C LYS A 42 -8.73 6.61 -20.48
N TYR A 43 -9.74 5.75 -20.33
CA TYR A 43 -10.90 5.68 -21.23
C TYR A 43 -12.22 6.05 -20.55
N HIS A 44 -12.21 6.32 -19.23
CA HIS A 44 -13.39 6.75 -18.47
C HIS A 44 -14.59 5.79 -18.59
N ARG A 45 -14.30 4.50 -18.71
CA ARG A 45 -15.29 3.42 -18.82
C ARG A 45 -14.72 2.13 -18.25
N ASN A 46 -15.60 1.17 -17.98
CA ASN A 46 -15.19 -0.16 -17.53
C ASN A 46 -14.26 -0.83 -18.57
N SER A 47 -13.36 -1.68 -18.08
CA SER A 47 -12.52 -2.50 -18.95
C SER A 47 -13.36 -3.50 -19.76
N PRO A 48 -12.88 -3.92 -20.96
CA PRO A 48 -13.56 -4.93 -21.76
C PRO A 48 -13.73 -6.26 -21.04
N TRP A 49 -12.87 -6.55 -20.05
CA TRP A 49 -12.87 -7.78 -19.26
C TRP A 49 -13.54 -7.61 -17.88
N VAL A 50 -14.28 -6.52 -17.64
CA VAL A 50 -14.97 -6.30 -16.36
C VAL A 50 -15.96 -7.43 -16.02
N SER A 51 -16.56 -8.06 -17.04
CA SER A 51 -17.48 -9.18 -16.88
C SER A 51 -16.83 -10.45 -16.34
N LEU A 52 -15.50 -10.53 -16.36
CA LEU A 52 -14.75 -11.66 -15.81
C LEU A 52 -14.41 -11.48 -14.32
N LYS A 53 -14.62 -10.28 -13.76
CA LYS A 53 -14.36 -10.02 -12.34
C LYS A 53 -15.32 -10.83 -11.46
N GLY A 54 -14.79 -11.48 -10.44
CA GLY A 54 -15.55 -12.37 -9.56
C GLY A 54 -15.50 -13.84 -10.01
N GLU A 55 -15.02 -14.12 -11.22
CA GLU A 55 -14.75 -15.48 -11.66
C GLU A 55 -13.44 -15.98 -11.04
N THR A 56 -13.48 -17.15 -10.39
CA THR A 56 -12.36 -17.68 -9.60
C THR A 56 -11.07 -17.81 -10.42
N TRP A 57 -11.17 -18.22 -11.70
CA TRP A 57 -10.02 -18.40 -12.58
C TRP A 57 -9.41 -17.06 -13.02
N TRP A 58 -10.23 -16.01 -13.14
CA TRP A 58 -9.75 -14.67 -13.49
C TRP A 58 -9.07 -14.07 -12.26
N ASP A 59 -9.76 -14.01 -11.13
CA ASP A 59 -9.26 -13.43 -9.87
C ASP A 59 -7.98 -14.13 -9.35
N LEU A 60 -7.78 -15.41 -9.69
CA LEU A 60 -6.54 -16.15 -9.40
C LEU A 60 -5.29 -15.46 -9.96
N GLY A 61 -5.37 -14.75 -11.09
CA GLY A 61 -4.23 -14.07 -11.70
C GLY A 61 -3.67 -12.94 -10.81
N ASP A 62 -4.56 -12.04 -10.37
CA ASP A 62 -4.19 -10.96 -9.43
C ASP A 62 -3.69 -11.53 -8.11
N ASN A 63 -4.37 -12.55 -7.56
CA ASN A 63 -3.95 -13.22 -6.32
C ASN A 63 -2.55 -13.84 -6.44
N LEU A 64 -2.25 -14.50 -7.56
CA LEU A 64 -0.94 -15.10 -7.81
C LEU A 64 0.14 -14.02 -7.91
N HIS A 65 -0.14 -12.91 -8.60
CA HIS A 65 0.77 -11.79 -8.70
C HIS A 65 1.09 -11.16 -7.32
N GLN A 66 0.07 -10.88 -6.51
CA GLN A 66 0.25 -10.36 -5.15
C GLN A 66 1.01 -11.36 -4.27
N GLY A 67 0.69 -12.65 -4.35
CA GLY A 67 1.39 -13.71 -3.62
C GLY A 67 2.86 -13.80 -4.01
N ALA A 68 3.20 -13.68 -5.30
CA ALA A 68 4.58 -13.70 -5.78
C ALA A 68 5.39 -12.51 -5.28
N ILE A 69 4.79 -11.31 -5.22
CA ILE A 69 5.42 -10.12 -4.63
C ILE A 69 5.72 -10.35 -3.14
N ALA A 70 4.72 -10.80 -2.38
CA ALA A 70 4.87 -11.08 -0.94
C ALA A 70 5.93 -12.17 -0.67
N ALA A 71 5.95 -13.23 -1.48
CA ALA A 71 6.97 -14.27 -1.39
C ALA A 71 8.38 -13.74 -1.71
N GLY A 72 8.50 -12.89 -2.73
CA GLY A 72 9.77 -12.23 -3.08
C GLY A 72 10.29 -11.34 -1.96
N GLU A 73 9.44 -10.53 -1.35
CA GLU A 73 9.79 -9.70 -0.18
C GLU A 73 10.30 -10.56 0.99
N THR A 74 9.62 -11.69 1.24
CA THR A 74 9.99 -12.64 2.30
C THR A 74 11.33 -13.32 2.00
N PHE A 75 11.53 -13.77 0.77
CA PHE A 75 12.80 -14.37 0.34
C PHE A 75 13.96 -13.37 0.47
N MET A 76 13.77 -12.12 0.05
CA MET A 76 14.79 -11.09 0.18
C MET A 76 15.12 -10.78 1.65
N ALA A 77 14.12 -10.84 2.54
CA ALA A 77 14.36 -10.75 3.98
C ALA A 77 15.21 -11.91 4.50
N TYR A 78 14.94 -13.14 4.06
CA TYR A 78 15.72 -14.34 4.42
C TYR A 78 17.15 -14.30 3.87
N ALA A 79 17.31 -14.05 2.57
CA ALA A 79 18.59 -14.05 1.87
C ALA A 79 19.58 -12.98 2.38
N GLN A 80 19.08 -11.91 2.99
CA GLN A 80 19.91 -10.89 3.64
C GLN A 80 20.37 -11.29 5.06
N GLY A 81 20.08 -12.52 5.52
CA GLY A 81 20.44 -13.00 6.87
C GLY A 81 19.63 -12.34 7.98
N LYS A 82 18.43 -11.82 7.66
CA LYS A 82 17.60 -11.02 8.58
C LYS A 82 16.39 -11.77 9.13
N TYR A 83 16.31 -13.08 8.91
CA TYR A 83 15.34 -13.95 9.56
C TYR A 83 15.99 -14.58 10.79
N GLN A 84 15.47 -14.26 11.97
CA GLN A 84 15.89 -14.85 13.23
C GLN A 84 14.68 -15.59 13.77
N ASP A 85 14.80 -16.91 13.87
CA ASP A 85 13.79 -17.75 14.52
C ASP A 85 13.59 -17.21 15.93
N ASN A 86 12.40 -16.69 16.24
CA ASN A 86 11.97 -16.56 17.62
C ASN A 86 11.68 -17.97 18.15
N ALA A 87 12.75 -18.71 18.43
CA ALA A 87 12.75 -19.96 19.18
C ALA A 87 12.47 -19.65 20.67
N LEU A 88 11.27 -19.15 20.97
CA LEU A 88 10.70 -19.14 22.31
C LEU A 88 9.27 -19.68 22.24
N SER A 89 9.09 -20.83 21.60
CA SER A 89 7.95 -21.76 21.78
C SER A 89 8.20 -23.03 20.98
N ALA A 90 9.15 -23.87 21.41
CA ALA A 90 9.24 -25.25 20.92
C ALA A 90 9.96 -26.14 21.94
N ASN A 91 9.32 -26.35 23.10
CA ASN A 91 9.54 -27.57 23.85
C ASN A 91 8.47 -28.56 23.40
N HIS A 92 8.77 -29.33 22.35
CA HIS A 92 8.23 -30.67 22.21
C HIS A 92 9.12 -31.49 21.28
N ASN A 93 9.73 -32.53 21.86
CA ASN A 93 10.24 -33.68 21.13
C ASN A 93 9.08 -34.28 20.35
N ASP A 94 9.14 -34.22 19.02
CA ASP A 94 8.51 -35.22 18.16
C ASP A 94 9.17 -35.25 16.78
N ASN A 95 9.62 -36.44 16.42
CA ASN A 95 10.24 -36.76 15.13
C ASN A 95 9.19 -36.71 14.02
N HIS A 96 8.90 -35.53 13.49
CA HIS A 96 8.13 -35.38 12.25
C HIS A 96 8.76 -34.33 11.33
N TRP A 97 9.69 -34.80 10.49
CA TRP A 97 10.05 -34.08 9.28
C TRP A 97 8.83 -34.07 8.34
N LYS A 98 8.00 -32.99 8.36
CA LYS A 98 7.06 -32.58 7.27
C LYS A 98 6.10 -31.42 7.62
N VAL A 99 6.51 -30.38 8.36
CA VAL A 99 5.68 -29.18 8.48
C VAL A 99 6.49 -27.96 8.09
N PHE A 100 6.13 -27.34 6.96
CA PHE A 100 6.66 -26.03 6.59
C PHE A 100 6.16 -24.97 7.60
N PRO A 101 7.00 -23.99 7.98
CA PRO A 101 6.59 -22.94 8.91
C PRO A 101 5.33 -22.19 8.42
N PRO A 102 4.48 -21.65 9.32
CA PRO A 102 3.21 -21.01 8.96
C PRO A 102 3.33 -19.95 7.84
N GLU A 103 4.42 -19.19 7.84
CA GLU A 103 4.80 -18.18 6.85
C GLU A 103 5.12 -18.74 5.44
N PHE A 104 5.42 -20.03 5.32
CA PHE A 104 5.64 -20.73 4.05
C PHE A 104 4.38 -21.45 3.52
N GLN A 105 3.32 -21.56 4.33
CA GLN A 105 2.09 -22.29 3.95
C GLN A 105 1.19 -21.49 2.98
N VAL A 106 1.41 -20.19 2.83
CA VAL A 106 0.65 -19.33 1.90
C VAL A 106 0.94 -19.72 0.44
N GLY A 107 2.14 -20.23 0.14
CA GLY A 107 2.56 -20.67 -1.20
C GLY A 107 2.13 -22.10 -1.59
N LEU A 108 1.60 -22.91 -0.66
CA LEU A 108 1.26 -24.32 -0.90
C LEU A 108 -0.24 -24.61 -1.04
N ARG A 109 -1.11 -23.58 -1.00
CA ARG A 109 -2.55 -23.71 -1.28
C ARG A 109 -2.90 -24.00 -2.75
N PHE A 110 -1.91 -24.04 -3.65
CA PHE A 110 -2.12 -23.98 -5.11
C PHE A 110 -2.36 -25.33 -5.81
N LEU A 111 -2.29 -26.48 -5.13
CA LEU A 111 -2.53 -27.80 -5.73
C LEU A 111 -3.43 -28.63 -4.80
N GLN A 112 -4.72 -28.70 -5.13
CA GLN A 112 -5.82 -29.37 -4.43
C GLN A 112 -5.44 -30.51 -3.45
N GLY A 113 -5.77 -30.33 -2.17
CA GLY A 113 -6.11 -31.43 -1.26
C GLY A 113 -5.57 -31.32 0.18
N TYR A 114 -6.42 -30.88 1.11
CA TYR A 114 -6.49 -31.56 2.41
C TYR A 114 -7.91 -32.06 2.63
N LEU A 115 -8.02 -33.37 2.83
CA LEU A 115 -9.16 -34.06 3.42
C LEU A 115 -9.07 -33.86 4.95
N TYR A 116 -10.20 -33.43 5.56
CA TYR A 116 -10.54 -33.41 6.99
C TYR A 116 -10.20 -32.15 7.83
N PRO A 117 -11.02 -31.87 8.87
CA PRO A 117 -11.64 -30.57 9.04
C PRO A 117 -10.91 -29.72 10.08
N VAL A 118 -11.00 -28.40 9.93
CA VAL A 118 -10.78 -27.48 11.04
C VAL A 118 -12.14 -26.98 11.48
N GLU A 119 -12.57 -27.51 12.63
CA GLU A 119 -13.69 -27.01 13.40
C GLU A 119 -13.44 -25.54 13.78
N ASN A 120 -14.51 -24.76 13.75
CA ASN A 120 -14.64 -23.35 14.15
C ASN A 120 -14.12 -22.29 13.17
N LEU A 121 -14.78 -22.22 12.01
CA LEU A 121 -15.16 -20.93 11.41
C LEU A 121 -16.61 -20.64 11.81
N SER A 122 -16.86 -19.52 12.47
CA SER A 122 -18.20 -19.09 12.92
C SER A 122 -19.11 -18.58 11.79
N VAL A 123 -18.78 -18.85 10.54
CA VAL A 123 -19.68 -18.66 9.39
C VAL A 123 -19.38 -19.72 8.35
N THR A 124 -20.39 -20.49 7.96
CA THR A 124 -20.28 -21.49 6.89
C THR A 124 -21.01 -21.02 5.63
N PHE A 125 -20.36 -21.18 4.48
CA PHE A 125 -20.98 -21.02 3.17
C PHE A 125 -22.05 -22.13 3.03
N PRO A 126 -23.36 -21.82 2.87
CA PRO A 126 -23.94 -20.80 2.00
C PRO A 126 -24.65 -19.64 2.71
N GLU A 127 -24.36 -19.32 3.98
CA GLU A 127 -24.95 -18.15 4.64
C GLU A 127 -24.49 -16.81 4.03
N LEU A 128 -23.32 -16.82 3.36
CA LEU A 128 -22.79 -15.69 2.60
C LEU A 128 -23.57 -15.38 1.30
N LEU A 129 -24.45 -16.27 0.85
CA LEU A 129 -25.25 -16.10 -0.37
C LEU A 129 -26.64 -15.47 -0.13
N ASN A 130 -27.07 -15.30 1.12
CA ASN A 130 -28.42 -14.81 1.46
C ASN A 130 -28.50 -13.33 1.86
N LYS A 131 -27.49 -12.51 1.56
CA LYS A 131 -27.64 -11.05 1.69
C LYS A 131 -28.31 -10.51 0.43
N GLU A 132 -29.64 -10.63 0.38
CA GLU A 132 -30.45 -9.73 -0.43
C GLU A 132 -30.09 -8.29 -0.04
N THR A 133 -29.45 -7.58 -0.96
CA THR A 133 -29.15 -6.15 -0.82
C THR A 133 -30.45 -5.37 -0.93
N LYS A 134 -31.25 -5.33 0.14
CA LYS A 134 -32.23 -4.26 0.31
C LYS A 134 -31.45 -2.96 0.47
N LEU A 135 -31.54 -2.10 -0.54
CA LEU A 135 -31.14 -0.70 -0.48
C LEU A 135 -31.94 -0.02 0.64
N ILE A 136 -31.36 0.01 1.84
CA ILE A 136 -31.84 0.88 2.92
C ILE A 136 -31.23 2.25 2.62
N PRO A 137 -32.03 3.30 2.36
CA PRO A 137 -31.49 4.65 2.24
C PRO A 137 -30.82 5.03 3.56
N PRO A 138 -29.71 5.80 3.52
CA PRO A 138 -28.99 6.17 4.73
C PRO A 138 -29.94 6.88 5.69
N PRO A 139 -29.83 6.67 7.02
CA PRO A 139 -30.57 7.49 7.97
C PRO A 139 -30.22 8.95 7.69
N LEU A 140 -31.22 9.79 7.48
CA LEU A 140 -31.08 11.22 7.60
C LEU A 140 -30.62 11.49 9.03
N LEU A 141 -29.30 11.60 9.23
CA LEU A 141 -28.71 12.14 10.44
C LEU A 141 -29.23 13.56 10.55
N ALA A 142 -30.20 13.75 11.45
CA ALA A 142 -30.67 15.05 11.85
C ALA A 142 -29.45 15.89 12.25
N ASN A 143 -29.29 17.04 11.60
CA ASN A 143 -28.33 18.07 11.99
C ASN A 143 -28.59 18.49 13.44
N GLN A 144 -27.88 17.86 14.37
CA GLN A 144 -27.63 18.43 15.68
C GLN A 144 -26.19 18.92 15.70
N PRO A 145 -25.94 20.22 15.93
CA PRO A 145 -24.59 20.72 16.11
C PRO A 145 -24.07 20.19 17.44
N ALA A 146 -23.33 19.07 17.40
CA ALA A 146 -22.52 18.66 18.52
C ALA A 146 -21.41 19.71 18.69
N LYS A 147 -21.59 20.61 19.65
CA LYS A 147 -20.51 21.44 20.20
C LYS A 147 -19.51 20.51 20.90
N ASN A 148 -18.67 19.85 20.11
CA ASN A 148 -17.43 19.31 20.65
C ASN A 148 -16.56 20.50 21.07
N PRO A 149 -15.94 20.45 22.26
CA PRO A 149 -14.94 21.45 22.62
C PRO A 149 -13.91 21.48 21.50
N ILE A 150 -13.55 22.69 21.03
CA ILE A 150 -12.48 22.87 20.06
C ILE A 150 -11.20 22.37 20.76
N ALA A 151 -10.85 21.10 20.54
CA ALA A 151 -9.59 20.56 21.00
C ALA A 151 -8.49 21.36 20.28
N GLU A 152 -7.65 22.04 21.06
CA GLU A 152 -6.54 22.82 20.54
C GLU A 152 -5.66 21.94 19.65
N ILE A 153 -5.40 22.39 18.43
CA ILE A 153 -4.58 21.66 17.46
C ILE A 153 -3.12 22.04 17.75
N ILE A 154 -2.41 21.12 18.38
CA ILE A 154 -0.97 21.26 18.65
C ILE A 154 -0.21 20.60 17.50
N GLN A 155 0.68 21.36 16.85
CA GLN A 155 1.53 20.84 15.80
C GLN A 155 2.53 19.82 16.35
N LYS A 156 2.51 18.60 15.83
CA LYS A 156 3.45 17.55 16.20
C LYS A 156 4.74 17.69 15.41
N ALA A 157 5.87 17.46 16.08
CA ALA A 157 7.18 17.30 15.44
C ALA A 157 7.68 15.85 15.51
N GLN A 158 7.16 15.07 16.46
CA GLN A 158 7.53 13.68 16.70
C GLN A 158 6.31 12.87 17.12
N VAL A 159 6.39 11.56 16.93
CA VAL A 159 5.38 10.57 17.33
C VAL A 159 5.92 9.75 18.48
N ASN A 160 5.13 9.55 19.52
CA ASN A 160 5.51 8.73 20.66
C ASN A 160 4.96 7.31 20.52
N LEU A 161 5.84 6.30 20.54
CA LEU A 161 5.45 4.89 20.53
C LEU A 161 5.99 4.14 21.75
N ARG A 162 5.21 3.20 22.25
CA ARG A 162 5.59 2.20 23.24
C ARG A 162 5.70 0.83 22.57
N ARG A 163 6.38 -0.11 23.22
CA ARG A 163 6.57 -1.48 22.71
C ARG A 163 5.26 -2.20 22.33
N LYS A 164 4.18 -1.95 23.08
CA LYS A 164 2.86 -2.56 22.84
C LYS A 164 2.07 -1.92 21.69
N ASP A 165 2.49 -0.76 21.23
CA ASP A 165 1.78 -0.04 20.17
C ASP A 165 2.10 -0.67 18.80
N LYS A 166 1.27 -0.37 17.80
CA LYS A 166 1.44 -0.81 16.41
C LYS A 166 1.56 0.35 15.43
N VAL A 167 2.26 0.10 14.33
CA VAL A 167 2.36 1.01 13.19
C VAL A 167 1.62 0.44 11.97
N LEU A 168 0.79 1.26 11.32
CA LEU A 168 0.13 0.93 10.06
C LEU A 168 0.85 1.64 8.91
N PHE A 169 1.23 0.88 7.89
CA PHE A 169 1.74 1.42 6.62
C PHE A 169 0.65 1.34 5.55
N ALA A 170 0.29 2.49 5.00
CA ALA A 170 -0.70 2.64 3.93
C ALA A 170 -0.07 3.38 2.75
N GLY A 171 -0.36 2.93 1.53
CA GLY A 171 0.17 3.60 0.35
C GLY A 171 0.33 2.73 -0.88
N ASP A 172 0.91 3.30 -1.93
CA ASP A 172 1.09 2.63 -3.21
C ASP A 172 2.47 1.95 -3.31
N SER A 173 3.01 1.82 -4.52
CA SER A 173 4.35 1.25 -4.74
C SER A 173 5.46 2.03 -4.02
N MET A 174 5.23 3.30 -3.70
CA MET A 174 6.18 4.11 -2.92
C MET A 174 6.25 3.60 -1.48
N MET A 175 5.10 3.32 -0.86
CA MET A 175 5.04 2.72 0.48
C MET A 175 5.57 1.27 0.48
N GLN A 176 5.24 0.47 -0.55
CA GLN A 176 5.75 -0.89 -0.68
C GLN A 176 7.29 -0.93 -0.64
N GLY A 177 7.95 0.06 -1.24
CA GLY A 177 9.41 0.18 -1.20
C GLY A 177 9.99 0.49 0.17
N ILE A 178 9.30 1.25 1.04
CA ILE A 178 9.86 1.75 2.31
C ILE A 178 9.37 0.99 3.54
N ALA A 179 8.13 0.50 3.55
CA ALA A 179 7.51 -0.17 4.69
C ALA A 179 8.32 -1.38 5.20
N PRO A 180 8.94 -2.23 4.35
CA PRO A 180 9.77 -3.35 4.82
C PRO A 180 10.98 -2.92 5.68
N TYR A 181 11.58 -1.75 5.40
CA TYR A 181 12.70 -1.24 6.17
C TYR A 181 12.25 -0.79 7.57
N LEU A 182 11.17 -0.01 7.64
CA LEU A 182 10.60 0.49 8.89
C LEU A 182 10.05 -0.64 9.76
N LYS A 183 9.21 -1.53 9.17
CA LYS A 183 8.64 -2.69 9.86
C LYS A 183 9.72 -3.55 10.50
N ARG A 184 10.79 -3.83 9.74
CA ARG A 184 11.92 -4.64 10.24
C ARG A 184 12.61 -3.95 11.41
N ARG A 185 12.96 -2.66 11.27
CA ARG A 185 13.64 -1.89 12.32
C ARG A 185 12.82 -1.82 13.60
N LEU A 186 11.54 -1.44 13.49
CA LEU A 186 10.59 -1.39 14.61
C LEU A 186 10.49 -2.74 15.34
N SER A 187 10.43 -3.84 14.59
CA SER A 187 10.30 -5.18 15.18
C SER A 187 11.61 -5.65 15.82
N GLN A 188 12.75 -5.54 15.14
CA GLN A 188 14.02 -6.13 15.58
C GLN A 188 14.69 -5.33 16.68
N GLU A 189 14.68 -4.00 16.59
CA GLU A 189 15.38 -3.15 17.55
C GLU A 189 14.50 -2.80 18.76
N TYR A 190 13.16 -2.82 18.60
CA TYR A 190 12.24 -2.25 19.60
C TYR A 190 11.05 -3.13 19.95
N GLY A 191 10.87 -4.28 19.28
CA GLY A 191 9.75 -5.19 19.53
C GLY A 191 8.37 -4.60 19.20
N ILE A 192 8.31 -3.55 18.39
CA ILE A 192 7.06 -2.92 17.93
C ILE A 192 6.58 -3.64 16.68
N THR A 193 5.33 -4.08 16.70
CA THR A 193 4.73 -4.78 15.56
C THR A 193 4.09 -3.82 14.56
N SER A 194 3.94 -4.23 13.30
CA SER A 194 3.38 -3.37 12.26
C SER A 194 2.52 -4.12 11.26
N ILE A 195 1.54 -3.42 10.70
CA ILE A 195 0.66 -3.91 9.63
C ILE A 195 1.02 -3.14 8.35
N ASN A 196 1.35 -3.86 7.28
CA ASN A 196 1.60 -3.26 5.97
C ASN A 196 0.44 -3.58 5.03
N LEU A 197 -0.34 -2.57 4.67
CA LEU A 197 -1.45 -2.68 3.72
C LEU A 197 -1.11 -2.10 2.34
N SER A 198 0.13 -1.64 2.13
CA SER A 198 0.52 -0.99 0.88
C SER A 198 0.23 -1.86 -0.35
N LYS A 199 -0.32 -1.22 -1.38
CA LYS A 199 -0.85 -1.89 -2.57
C LYS A 199 -0.53 -1.11 -3.84
N GLN A 200 0.17 -1.76 -4.75
CA GLN A 200 0.57 -1.18 -6.03
C GLN A 200 -0.63 -0.65 -6.82
N SER A 201 -0.39 0.41 -7.61
CA SER A 201 -1.38 0.99 -8.53
C SER A 201 -2.68 1.43 -7.84
N THR A 202 -2.60 1.82 -6.57
CA THR A 202 -3.72 2.42 -5.82
C THR A 202 -3.45 3.90 -5.56
N GLY A 203 -4.50 4.62 -5.19
CA GLY A 203 -4.48 6.05 -4.94
C GLY A 203 -5.79 6.50 -4.30
N LEU A 204 -5.89 7.78 -3.95
CA LEU A 204 -7.14 8.35 -3.45
C LEU A 204 -8.14 8.67 -4.55
N SER A 205 -7.75 8.82 -5.83
CA SER A 205 -8.63 9.28 -6.91
C SER A 205 -9.73 8.28 -7.33
N TYR A 206 -9.48 6.98 -7.18
CA TYR A 206 -10.37 5.89 -7.64
C TYR A 206 -10.76 4.92 -6.51
N PRO A 207 -11.68 5.30 -5.60
CA PRO A 207 -12.08 4.45 -4.47
C PRO A 207 -12.78 3.15 -4.90
N GLY A 208 -13.33 3.08 -6.12
CA GLY A 208 -13.93 1.86 -6.66
C GLY A 208 -12.91 0.75 -6.96
N PHE A 209 -11.62 1.09 -7.14
CA PHE A 209 -10.54 0.10 -7.26
C PHE A 209 -9.98 -0.28 -5.89
N PHE A 210 -9.69 0.73 -5.05
CA PHE A 210 -9.26 0.54 -3.68
C PHE A 210 -9.60 1.77 -2.84
N ASP A 211 -10.38 1.59 -1.78
CA ASP A 211 -10.82 2.69 -0.91
C ASP A 211 -9.89 2.82 0.30
N TRP A 212 -8.87 3.68 0.19
CA TRP A 212 -7.93 3.96 1.28
C TRP A 212 -8.61 4.56 2.52
N PRO A 213 -9.47 5.60 2.43
CA PRO A 213 -10.20 6.11 3.59
C PRO A 213 -10.95 5.04 4.37
N LYS A 214 -11.72 4.19 3.67
CA LYS A 214 -12.44 3.08 4.30
C LYS A 214 -11.50 2.05 4.90
N THR A 215 -10.49 1.62 4.14
CA THR A 215 -9.53 0.60 4.59
C THR A 215 -8.81 1.02 5.87
N ILE A 216 -8.35 2.28 5.94
CA ILE A 216 -7.67 2.80 7.14
C ILE A 216 -8.66 2.85 8.31
N SER A 217 -9.86 3.40 8.11
CA SER A 217 -10.88 3.48 9.16
C SER A 217 -11.25 2.11 9.75
N ASP A 218 -11.48 1.11 8.89
CA ASP A 218 -11.81 -0.26 9.32
C ASP A 218 -10.63 -0.91 10.06
N THR A 219 -9.40 -0.65 9.62
CA THR A 219 -8.18 -1.18 10.25
C THR A 219 -7.98 -0.60 11.63
N LEU A 220 -8.14 0.73 11.79
CA LEU A 220 -8.02 1.39 13.09
C LEU A 220 -9.10 0.93 14.08
N SER A 221 -10.29 0.59 13.58
CA SER A 221 -11.37 0.02 14.39
C SER A 221 -11.06 -1.41 14.84
N THR A 222 -10.42 -2.19 13.96
CA THR A 222 -10.06 -3.60 14.22
C THR A 222 -8.87 -3.73 15.17
N TYR A 223 -7.89 -2.82 15.06
CA TYR A 223 -6.62 -2.88 15.81
C TYR A 223 -6.43 -1.58 16.63
N PRO A 224 -7.04 -1.49 17.83
CA PRO A 224 -7.01 -0.28 18.66
C PRO A 224 -5.63 0.04 19.26
N ASP A 225 -4.69 -0.89 19.17
CA ASP A 225 -3.28 -0.74 19.56
C ASP A 225 -2.42 -0.07 18.49
N ILE A 226 -2.95 0.19 17.28
CA ILE A 226 -2.31 1.11 16.33
C ILE A 226 -2.23 2.49 16.98
N LYS A 227 -1.04 3.11 16.92
CA LYS A 227 -0.79 4.48 17.39
C LYS A 227 -0.12 5.37 16.36
N LEU A 228 0.29 4.82 15.23
CA LEU A 228 0.83 5.57 14.10
C LEU A 228 0.33 4.99 12.77
N VAL A 229 -0.17 5.86 11.89
CA VAL A 229 -0.34 5.56 10.46
C VAL A 229 0.70 6.35 9.68
N MET A 230 1.49 5.65 8.86
CA MET A 230 2.33 6.29 7.84
C MET A 230 1.68 6.11 6.47
N ILE A 231 1.58 7.21 5.72
CA ILE A 231 0.92 7.25 4.42
C ILE A 231 1.90 7.72 3.36
N PHE A 232 2.03 6.97 2.26
CA PHE A 232 2.86 7.37 1.12
C PHE A 232 2.20 7.00 -0.21
N LEU A 233 1.61 8.01 -0.86
CA LEU A 233 0.78 7.90 -2.07
C LEU A 233 1.08 9.08 -3.02
N GLY A 234 0.71 8.93 -4.29
CA GLY A 234 0.57 10.08 -5.17
C GLY A 234 0.70 9.78 -6.66
N PRO A 235 1.71 9.03 -7.13
CA PRO A 235 1.93 8.84 -8.57
C PRO A 235 0.72 8.29 -9.36
N ASN A 236 -0.22 7.63 -8.69
CA ASN A 236 -1.43 7.05 -9.30
C ASN A 236 -2.68 7.94 -9.22
N ASP A 237 -2.57 9.16 -8.68
CA ASP A 237 -3.69 10.06 -8.41
C ASP A 237 -3.95 11.18 -9.42
N PRO A 238 -2.99 11.64 -10.24
CA PRO A 238 -3.20 12.69 -11.25
C PRO A 238 -4.07 12.31 -12.46
N TRP A 239 -5.29 11.89 -12.18
CA TRP A 239 -6.30 11.47 -13.15
C TRP A 239 -7.63 12.13 -12.84
N ASP A 240 -8.47 12.26 -13.86
CA ASP A 240 -9.86 12.67 -13.68
C ASP A 240 -10.56 11.67 -12.74
N MET A 241 -11.48 12.12 -11.89
CA MET A 241 -12.22 11.24 -10.98
C MET A 241 -13.58 10.85 -11.54
N PRO A 242 -14.09 9.66 -11.21
CA PRO A 242 -15.49 9.35 -11.44
C PRO A 242 -16.39 10.27 -10.58
N SER A 243 -17.47 10.80 -11.16
CA SER A 243 -18.43 11.70 -10.48
C SER A 243 -19.35 11.02 -9.46
N GLY A 244 -19.20 9.72 -9.22
CA GLY A 244 -19.99 8.92 -8.28
C GLY A 244 -21.46 8.67 -8.67
N ARG A 245 -22.05 9.47 -9.58
CA ARG A 245 -23.47 9.39 -9.98
C ARG A 245 -23.67 9.12 -11.49
N GLY A 246 -22.70 8.50 -12.15
CA GLY A 246 -22.76 8.22 -13.59
C GLY A 246 -22.70 9.47 -14.49
N GLY A 247 -22.31 10.63 -13.95
CA GLY A 247 -22.07 11.86 -14.70
C GLY A 247 -20.64 11.93 -15.28
N ALA A 248 -20.34 13.01 -16.00
CA ALA A 248 -19.01 13.24 -16.56
C ALA A 248 -17.92 13.17 -15.49
N TYR A 249 -16.75 12.66 -15.87
CA TYR A 249 -15.59 12.61 -14.97
C TYR A 249 -15.18 14.03 -14.55
N VAL A 250 -14.80 14.15 -13.28
CA VAL A 250 -14.35 15.41 -12.68
C VAL A 250 -12.89 15.61 -13.06
N LYS A 251 -12.59 16.73 -13.74
CA LYS A 251 -11.25 16.99 -14.27
C LYS A 251 -10.20 17.14 -13.18
N PHE A 252 -9.05 16.49 -13.33
CA PHE A 252 -7.91 16.66 -12.43
C PHE A 252 -7.60 18.14 -12.18
N ALA A 253 -7.35 18.49 -10.92
CA ALA A 253 -7.06 19.85 -10.45
C ALA A 253 -8.15 20.91 -10.73
N SER A 254 -9.36 20.51 -11.12
CA SER A 254 -10.53 21.42 -11.05
C SER A 254 -10.95 21.64 -9.60
N GLU A 255 -11.62 22.75 -9.31
CA GLU A 255 -12.12 23.08 -7.96
C GLU A 255 -12.95 21.94 -7.34
N HIS A 256 -13.79 21.29 -8.14
CA HIS A 256 -14.59 20.16 -7.69
C HIS A 256 -13.74 18.92 -7.40
N TRP A 257 -12.73 18.64 -8.24
CA TRP A 257 -11.79 17.54 -8.02
C TRP A 257 -11.00 17.75 -6.74
N GLU A 258 -10.50 18.97 -6.52
CA GLU A 258 -9.74 19.34 -5.33
C GLU A 258 -10.57 19.14 -4.06
N THR A 259 -11.83 19.61 -4.08
CA THR A 259 -12.76 19.45 -2.96
C THR A 259 -12.94 17.98 -2.60
N LEU A 260 -13.18 17.11 -3.59
CA LEU A 260 -13.34 15.67 -3.37
C LEU A 260 -12.05 15.01 -2.88
N TYR A 261 -10.89 15.43 -3.40
CA TYR A 261 -9.60 14.88 -3.00
C TYR A 261 -9.23 15.26 -1.57
N ARG A 262 -9.39 16.55 -1.20
CA ARG A 262 -9.21 17.04 0.17
C ARG A 262 -10.13 16.32 1.15
N GLN A 263 -11.41 16.15 0.79
CA GLN A 263 -12.36 15.41 1.63
C GLN A 263 -11.88 13.97 1.92
N ARG A 264 -11.24 13.30 0.96
CA ARG A 264 -10.69 11.95 1.17
C ARG A 264 -9.48 11.97 2.12
N ILE A 265 -8.61 12.97 2.02
CA ILE A 265 -7.50 13.18 2.96
C ILE A 265 -8.05 13.46 4.37
N GLU A 266 -8.98 14.41 4.49
CA GLU A 266 -9.63 14.78 5.75
C GLU A 266 -10.34 13.60 6.43
N THR A 267 -10.98 12.72 5.64
CA THR A 267 -11.62 11.50 6.17
C THR A 267 -10.61 10.60 6.86
N ILE A 268 -9.43 10.41 6.26
CA ILE A 268 -8.35 9.60 6.84
C ILE A 268 -7.83 10.25 8.14
N LEU A 269 -7.52 11.55 8.10
CA LEU A 269 -6.99 12.28 9.25
C LEU A 269 -7.99 12.33 10.41
N THR A 270 -9.27 12.49 10.10
CA THR A 270 -10.35 12.49 11.10
C THR A 270 -10.50 11.11 11.74
N ALA A 271 -10.48 10.03 10.96
CA ALA A 271 -10.52 8.67 11.48
C ALA A 271 -9.33 8.38 12.42
N ALA A 272 -8.12 8.79 12.04
CA ALA A 272 -6.93 8.67 12.88
C ALA A 272 -7.08 9.45 14.20
N ARG A 273 -7.50 10.71 14.13
CA ARG A 273 -7.75 11.56 15.31
C ARG A 273 -8.78 10.94 16.26
N GLN A 274 -9.89 10.42 15.74
CA GLN A 274 -10.92 9.75 16.54
C GLN A 274 -10.37 8.53 17.30
N HIS A 275 -9.42 7.80 16.71
CA HIS A 275 -8.76 6.65 17.32
C HIS A 275 -7.52 7.03 18.16
N LYS A 276 -7.21 8.33 18.29
CA LYS A 276 -6.00 8.83 18.97
C LYS A 276 -4.72 8.23 18.38
N VAL A 277 -4.65 8.27 17.06
CA VAL A 277 -3.56 7.72 16.25
C VAL A 277 -2.87 8.88 15.54
N ASP A 278 -1.56 8.95 15.65
CA ASP A 278 -0.76 9.97 14.97
C ASP A 278 -0.59 9.62 13.50
N VAL A 279 -0.39 10.64 12.65
CA VAL A 279 -0.20 10.46 11.21
C VAL A 279 1.12 11.09 10.76
N ILE A 280 1.89 10.32 9.99
CA ILE A 280 2.98 10.85 9.16
C ILE A 280 2.58 10.67 7.70
N TRP A 281 2.38 11.79 7.00
CA TRP A 281 2.07 11.79 5.57
C TRP A 281 3.30 12.17 4.76
N VAL A 282 3.70 11.30 3.84
CA VAL A 282 4.91 11.46 3.04
C VAL A 282 4.54 11.99 1.65
N GLY A 283 5.06 13.17 1.31
CA GLY A 283 4.93 13.78 0.00
C GLY A 283 5.96 13.24 -1.00
N PRO A 284 5.54 12.67 -2.15
CA PRO A 284 6.47 12.19 -3.17
C PRO A 284 7.42 13.29 -3.68
N PRO A 285 8.67 12.94 -4.04
CA PRO A 285 9.59 13.90 -4.62
C PRO A 285 9.23 14.20 -6.08
N ASN A 286 9.98 15.11 -6.68
CA ASN A 286 9.91 15.41 -8.10
C ASN A 286 10.09 14.14 -8.96
N MET A 287 9.45 14.15 -10.13
CA MET A 287 9.41 13.03 -11.07
C MET A 287 10.12 13.40 -12.36
N ARG A 288 10.68 12.40 -13.06
CA ARG A 288 11.41 12.68 -14.32
C ARG A 288 10.49 13.28 -15.39
N GLN A 289 9.27 12.78 -15.48
CA GLN A 289 8.29 13.33 -16.42
C GLN A 289 7.73 14.65 -15.86
N LYS A 290 7.96 15.75 -16.58
CA LYS A 290 7.60 17.11 -16.17
C LYS A 290 6.12 17.27 -15.77
N THR A 291 5.20 16.69 -16.54
CA THR A 291 3.76 16.73 -16.25
C THR A 291 3.45 16.03 -14.94
N LEU A 292 3.91 14.80 -14.76
CA LEU A 292 3.73 14.07 -13.50
C LEU A 292 4.36 14.81 -12.31
N SER A 293 5.55 15.38 -12.50
CA SER A 293 6.23 16.16 -11.45
C SER A 293 5.42 17.39 -11.05
N THR A 294 4.89 18.13 -12.01
CA THR A 294 4.01 19.28 -11.76
C THR A 294 2.75 18.85 -11.00
N ASN A 295 2.17 17.71 -11.38
CA ASN A 295 1.01 17.17 -10.68
C ASN A 295 1.36 16.72 -9.25
N MET A 296 2.57 16.18 -9.00
CA MET A 296 3.03 15.84 -7.64
C MET A 296 3.23 17.08 -6.77
N VAL A 297 3.74 18.19 -7.34
CA VAL A 297 3.84 19.46 -6.62
C VAL A 297 2.45 19.90 -6.14
N TYR A 298 1.45 19.89 -7.04
CA TYR A 298 0.08 20.20 -6.69
C TYR A 298 -0.49 19.27 -5.60
N LEU A 299 -0.33 17.94 -5.73
CA LEU A 299 -0.81 17.01 -4.70
C LEU A 299 -0.12 17.20 -3.35
N ASN A 300 1.18 17.48 -3.34
CA ASN A 300 1.94 17.74 -2.12
C ASN A 300 1.43 18.98 -1.38
N GLU A 301 1.03 20.03 -2.08
CA GLU A 301 0.41 21.22 -1.47
C GLU A 301 -0.92 20.85 -0.79
N LEU A 302 -1.73 19.98 -1.40
CA LEU A 302 -2.97 19.49 -0.79
C LEU A 302 -2.67 18.67 0.47
N TYR A 303 -1.72 17.73 0.39
CA TYR A 303 -1.33 16.89 1.51
C TYR A 303 -0.82 17.73 2.68
N GLN A 304 0.15 18.59 2.44
CA GLN A 304 0.76 19.43 3.45
C GLN A 304 -0.30 20.26 4.17
N THR A 305 -1.15 20.95 3.38
CA THR A 305 -2.20 21.81 3.93
C THR A 305 -3.16 21.05 4.84
N GLU A 306 -3.69 19.89 4.41
CA GLU A 306 -4.65 19.13 5.23
C GLU A 306 -4.01 18.46 6.45
N VAL A 307 -2.77 17.98 6.32
CA VAL A 307 -2.04 17.31 7.40
C VAL A 307 -1.65 18.31 8.50
N GLU A 308 -1.12 19.47 8.12
CA GLU A 308 -0.75 20.55 9.07
C GLU A 308 -1.99 21.16 9.74
N LYS A 309 -3.10 21.33 9.03
CA LYS A 309 -4.39 21.73 9.63
C LYS A 309 -4.82 20.81 10.77
N MET A 310 -4.46 19.54 10.72
CA MET A 310 -4.77 18.54 11.74
C MET A 310 -3.67 18.38 12.79
N GLY A 311 -2.61 19.20 12.74
CA GLY A 311 -1.47 19.14 13.65
C GLY A 311 -0.60 17.89 13.47
N GLU A 312 -0.79 17.16 12.37
CA GLU A 312 -0.04 15.93 12.04
C GLU A 312 1.22 16.28 11.24
N ILE A 313 2.07 15.27 10.99
CA ILE A 313 3.40 15.49 10.41
C ILE A 313 3.36 15.26 8.90
N PHE A 314 3.69 16.29 8.12
CA PHE A 314 3.98 16.16 6.70
C PHE A 314 5.49 16.06 6.46
N VAL A 315 5.91 15.15 5.58
CA VAL A 315 7.32 14.95 5.21
C VAL A 315 7.49 15.07 3.70
N ALA A 316 8.18 16.11 3.24
CA ALA A 316 8.53 16.26 1.84
C ALA A 316 9.82 15.47 1.51
N VAL A 317 9.74 14.48 0.63
CA VAL A 317 10.93 13.72 0.20
C VAL A 317 11.91 14.61 -0.58
N ASN A 318 11.43 15.67 -1.24
CA ASN A 318 12.27 16.65 -1.92
C ASN A 318 13.33 17.25 -0.99
N ASP A 319 12.97 17.60 0.25
CA ASP A 319 13.89 18.22 1.21
C ASP A 319 15.00 17.25 1.61
N MET A 320 14.63 16.01 1.90
CA MET A 320 15.58 14.93 2.20
C MET A 320 16.51 14.64 1.02
N PHE A 321 15.97 14.67 -0.20
CA PHE A 321 16.74 14.42 -1.42
C PHE A 321 17.50 15.66 -1.89
N LYS A 322 17.32 16.80 -1.21
CA LYS A 322 17.89 18.11 -1.56
C LYS A 322 17.53 18.59 -2.96
N TYR A 323 16.38 18.16 -3.47
CA TYR A 323 15.89 18.66 -4.76
C TYR A 323 15.47 20.11 -4.60
N GLN A 324 15.80 20.90 -5.62
CA GLN A 324 15.49 22.32 -5.67
C GLN A 324 14.41 22.55 -6.70
N SER A 325 13.40 23.36 -6.34
CA SER A 325 12.28 23.66 -7.23
C SER A 325 11.64 22.37 -7.77
N ASN A 326 11.23 22.34 -9.04
CA ASN A 326 10.69 21.16 -9.72
C ASN A 326 11.76 20.33 -10.46
N HIS A 327 13.03 20.40 -10.02
CA HIS A 327 14.13 19.67 -10.65
C HIS A 327 14.19 18.21 -10.17
N TYR A 328 14.27 17.29 -11.13
CA TYR A 328 14.48 15.85 -10.89
C TYR A 328 15.95 15.48 -11.08
N SER A 329 16.48 14.61 -10.22
CA SER A 329 17.78 13.95 -10.41
C SER A 329 17.71 12.48 -10.02
N ASP A 330 18.42 11.58 -10.70
CA ASP A 330 18.56 10.20 -10.21
C ASP A 330 19.34 10.13 -8.87
N TYR A 331 20.09 11.18 -8.55
CA TYR A 331 21.04 11.29 -7.46
C TYR A 331 20.61 12.34 -6.43
N LEU A 332 21.23 12.31 -5.25
CA LEU A 332 21.05 13.34 -4.23
C LEU A 332 21.38 14.74 -4.80
N GLY A 333 20.50 15.71 -4.52
CA GLY A 333 20.63 17.09 -4.98
C GLY A 333 20.34 17.26 -6.46
N ASP A 334 21.22 17.97 -7.15
CA ASP A 334 21.14 18.29 -8.57
C ASP A 334 21.91 17.32 -9.47
N GLY A 335 22.46 16.23 -8.91
CA GLY A 335 23.35 15.31 -9.64
C GLY A 335 24.84 15.52 -9.36
N SER A 336 25.22 16.57 -8.61
CA SER A 336 26.60 16.77 -8.16
C SER A 336 27.08 15.69 -7.18
N SER A 337 26.17 15.04 -6.45
CA SER A 337 26.47 13.91 -5.58
C SER A 337 26.49 12.59 -6.36
N PRO A 338 27.46 11.68 -6.12
CA PRO A 338 27.44 10.34 -6.70
C PRO A 338 26.39 9.42 -6.06
N LEU A 339 25.70 9.86 -4.99
CA LEU A 339 24.74 9.03 -4.26
C LEU A 339 23.43 8.89 -5.03
N LYS A 340 23.22 7.74 -5.69
CA LYS A 340 22.00 7.45 -6.45
C LYS A 340 20.84 7.03 -5.53
N LEU A 341 19.74 7.78 -5.56
CA LEU A 341 18.55 7.56 -4.71
C LEU A 341 17.29 7.15 -5.50
N ARG A 342 17.24 7.42 -6.81
CA ARG A 342 16.11 7.07 -7.68
C ARG A 342 16.44 5.90 -8.59
N SER A 343 15.43 5.09 -8.87
CA SER A 343 15.50 4.07 -9.90
C SER A 343 15.51 4.69 -11.30
N GLY A 344 15.96 3.92 -12.27
CA GLY A 344 16.08 4.37 -13.66
C GLY A 344 14.75 4.70 -14.35
N ASP A 345 13.60 4.48 -13.72
CA ASP A 345 12.26 4.75 -14.27
C ASP A 345 11.76 6.18 -14.06
N GLY A 346 12.40 6.95 -13.16
CA GLY A 346 12.00 8.33 -12.87
C GLY A 346 10.87 8.48 -11.84
N ILE A 347 10.42 7.38 -11.23
CA ILE A 347 9.30 7.35 -10.26
C ILE A 347 9.70 6.68 -8.94
N HIS A 348 10.41 5.55 -9.00
CA HIS A 348 10.73 4.75 -7.82
C HIS A 348 12.14 5.04 -7.27
N PHE A 349 12.49 4.35 -6.19
CA PHE A 349 13.73 4.53 -5.45
C PHE A 349 14.66 3.35 -5.61
N THR A 350 15.97 3.61 -5.54
CA THR A 350 16.95 2.54 -5.30
C THR A 350 16.77 1.99 -3.87
N PRO A 351 17.29 0.79 -3.54
CA PRO A 351 17.33 0.31 -2.15
C PRO A 351 17.93 1.33 -1.17
N ARG A 352 18.94 2.10 -1.62
CA ARG A 352 19.53 3.18 -0.83
C ARG A 352 18.56 4.33 -0.60
N GLY A 353 17.83 4.76 -1.64
CA GLY A 353 16.78 5.78 -1.51
C GLY A 353 15.64 5.35 -0.58
N GLN A 354 15.18 4.11 -0.70
CA GLN A 354 14.17 3.53 0.20
C GLN A 354 14.62 3.56 1.66
N GLN A 355 15.87 3.13 1.91
CA GLN A 355 16.45 3.16 3.25
C GLN A 355 16.63 4.58 3.78
N THR A 356 17.06 5.54 2.95
CA THR A 356 17.18 6.95 3.36
C THR A 356 15.84 7.53 3.81
N ILE A 357 14.76 7.24 3.08
CA ILE A 357 13.40 7.65 3.48
C ILE A 357 13.00 6.96 4.79
N ALA A 358 13.18 5.64 4.88
CA ALA A 358 12.84 4.89 6.08
C ALA A 358 13.61 5.40 7.33
N ASP A 359 14.90 5.68 7.21
CA ASP A 359 15.72 6.19 8.30
C ASP A 359 15.25 7.58 8.77
N TYR A 360 14.87 8.46 7.83
CA TYR A 360 14.33 9.76 8.16
C TYR A 360 12.99 9.65 8.89
N LEU A 361 12.05 8.86 8.35
CA LEU A 361 10.73 8.66 8.98
C LEU A 361 10.85 8.02 10.36
N PHE A 362 11.81 7.10 10.54
CA PHE A 362 12.09 6.52 11.85
C PHE A 362 12.61 7.57 12.84
N SER A 363 13.38 8.57 12.39
CA SER A 363 13.92 9.61 13.28
C SER A 363 12.85 10.54 13.87
N LEU A 364 11.62 10.51 13.32
CA LEU A 364 10.46 11.21 13.85
C LEU A 364 9.75 10.45 14.98
N ILE A 365 10.19 9.23 15.29
CA ILE A 365 9.61 8.38 16.32
C ILE A 365 10.45 8.48 17.60
N THR A 366 9.80 8.87 18.69
CA THR A 366 10.34 8.79 20.05
C THR A 366 9.78 7.58 20.75
N LEU A 367 10.67 6.74 21.29
CA LEU A 367 10.29 5.49 21.95
C LEU A 367 10.25 5.66 23.46
N ILE A 368 9.06 5.49 24.02
CA ILE A 368 8.84 5.57 25.46
C ILE A 368 9.05 4.18 26.06
N GLN A 369 10.12 4.03 26.85
CA GLN A 369 10.34 2.85 27.69
C GLN A 369 9.41 2.95 28.91
N GLU A 370 8.60 1.93 29.18
CA GLU A 370 7.85 1.88 30.44
C GLU A 370 8.87 1.71 31.59
N PRO A 371 8.72 2.44 32.71
CA PRO A 371 9.62 2.30 33.85
C PRO A 371 9.59 0.86 34.35
N VAL A 372 10.77 0.26 34.53
CA VAL A 372 10.90 -1.02 35.20
C VAL A 372 10.27 -0.85 36.59
N LYS A 373 9.22 -1.60 36.88
CA LYS A 373 8.75 -1.73 38.27
C LYS A 373 9.92 -2.36 39.03
N GLU A 374 10.62 -1.57 39.83
CA GLU A 374 11.43 -2.12 40.90
C GLU A 374 10.48 -2.94 41.77
N ASP A 375 10.62 -4.26 41.71
CA ASP A 375 9.99 -5.14 42.65
C ASP A 375 10.50 -4.74 44.04
N ALA A 376 9.64 -4.07 44.79
CA ALA A 376 9.83 -3.84 46.21
C ALA A 376 9.73 -5.19 46.91
N THR A 377 10.80 -5.99 46.84
CA THR A 377 11.06 -7.04 47.82
C THR A 377 11.42 -6.34 49.12
N THR A 378 10.41 -6.20 49.98
CA THR A 378 10.58 -5.91 51.41
C THR A 378 10.50 -7.20 52.19
#